data_AF-A0A836TI76-F1
#
_entry.id   AF-A0A836TI76-F1
#
_cell.length_a   1.000
_cell.length_b   1.000
_cell.length_c   1.000
_cell.angle_alpha   90.00
_cell.angle_beta   90.00
_cell.angle_gamma   90.00
#
_symmetry.space_group_name_H-M   'P 1'
#
loop_
_entity.id
_entity.type
_entity.pdbx_description
1 polymer ?
#
loop_
_entity_poly.entity_id
_entity_poly.type
_entity_poly.pdbx_seq_one_letter_code
_entity_poly.pdbx_strand_id
1 'polypeptide(L)'
;MTESELDFHAQRSHGSVDKALAENSTEMEVLREELLEVLEKVSFDRMDIVFAFAKTWARQTEQLQPVLNELLGLIRDLALYRSGCGQSDIQNRNLSAKMILVAQTRSLKAWLDRFTAVRNTQIALSGNANAQLFLENMLIEFCEAA
;
A
#
# COMPACT_ATOMS: atom_id res chain seq x y z
N MET A 1 24.86 -6.30 5.50
CA MET A 1 23.98 -6.55 4.35
C MET A 1 24.26 -7.93 3.83
N THR A 2 23.30 -8.83 4.02
CA THR A 2 23.32 -10.17 3.44
C THR A 2 22.89 -10.11 1.98
N GLU A 3 23.27 -11.11 1.17
CA GLU A 3 22.92 -11.20 -0.26
C GLU A 3 21.39 -11.15 -0.49
N SER A 4 20.62 -11.70 0.46
CA SER A 4 19.16 -11.64 0.49
C SER A 4 18.59 -10.23 0.67
N GLU A 5 19.24 -9.36 1.45
CA GLU A 5 18.78 -7.97 1.65
C GLU A 5 19.06 -7.14 0.41
N LEU A 6 20.20 -7.37 -0.25
CA LEU A 6 20.57 -6.70 -1.49
C LEU A 6 19.59 -7.01 -2.63
N ASP A 7 19.25 -8.29 -2.82
CA ASP A 7 18.25 -8.70 -3.83
C ASP A 7 16.86 -8.12 -3.55
N PHE A 8 16.47 -8.05 -2.27
CA PHE A 8 15.22 -7.42 -1.84
C PHE A 8 15.17 -5.93 -2.22
N HIS A 9 16.22 -5.18 -1.93
CA HIS A 9 16.31 -3.75 -2.26
C HIS A 9 16.41 -3.50 -3.78
N ALA A 10 17.10 -4.37 -4.52
CA ALA A 10 17.24 -4.27 -5.97
C ALA A 10 15.91 -4.50 -6.71
N GLN A 11 15.14 -5.53 -6.31
CA GLN A 11 13.80 -5.79 -6.86
C GLN A 11 12.82 -4.66 -6.55
N ARG A 12 12.89 -4.10 -5.34
CA ARG A 12 12.05 -2.99 -4.88
C ARG A 12 12.30 -1.70 -5.67
N SER A 13 13.54 -1.46 -6.06
CA SER A 13 13.93 -0.21 -6.72
C SER A 13 13.68 -0.19 -8.23
N HIS A 14 13.01 -1.21 -8.79
CA HIS A 14 12.87 -1.41 -10.23
C HIS A 14 14.22 -1.31 -10.99
N GLY A 15 15.31 -1.78 -10.36
CA GLY A 15 16.66 -1.71 -10.92
C GLY A 15 17.43 -0.40 -10.67
N SER A 16 16.91 0.55 -9.89
CA SER A 16 17.63 1.77 -9.48
C SER A 16 18.44 1.56 -8.20
N VAL A 17 19.76 1.50 -8.31
CA VAL A 17 20.67 1.29 -7.16
C VAL A 17 20.59 2.44 -6.14
N ASP A 18 20.31 3.67 -6.57
CA ASP A 18 20.22 4.83 -5.69
C ASP A 18 18.99 4.77 -4.76
N LYS A 19 17.86 4.25 -5.25
CA LYS A 19 16.66 4.01 -4.41
C LYS A 19 16.88 2.86 -3.43
N ALA A 20 17.65 1.84 -3.82
CA ALA A 20 17.98 0.69 -2.98
C ALA A 20 18.85 1.06 -1.78
N LEU A 21 19.66 2.13 -1.89
CA LEU A 21 20.59 2.59 -0.87
C LEU A 21 20.05 3.75 -0.01
N ALA A 22 19.04 4.49 -0.48
CA ALA A 22 18.54 5.70 0.17
C ALA A 22 17.40 5.47 1.19
N GLU A 23 16.81 4.28 1.22
CA GLU A 23 15.68 3.99 2.11
C GLU A 23 16.18 3.49 3.47
N ASN A 24 15.80 4.21 4.55
CA ASN A 24 15.85 3.66 5.91
C ASN A 24 14.92 2.44 5.95
N SER A 25 15.49 1.25 5.75
CA SER A 25 14.77 -0.01 5.60
C SER A 25 13.76 -0.24 6.74
N THR A 26 14.12 0.17 7.96
CA THR A 26 13.27 0.03 9.16
C THR A 26 12.05 0.95 9.17
N GLU A 27 12.19 2.22 8.79
CA GLU A 27 11.06 3.17 8.77
C GLU A 27 10.03 2.77 7.70
N MET A 28 10.52 2.31 6.54
CA MET A 28 9.68 1.81 5.47
C MET A 28 9.04 0.46 5.77
N GLU A 29 9.66 -0.38 6.61
CA GLU A 29 9.04 -1.60 7.13
C GLU A 29 7.87 -1.28 8.05
N VAL A 30 8.07 -0.39 9.03
CA VAL A 30 7.01 0.04 9.95
C VAL A 30 5.84 0.65 9.18
N LEU A 31 6.12 1.53 8.22
CA LEU A 31 5.08 2.12 7.37
C LEU A 31 4.26 1.04 6.63
N ARG A 32 4.91 0.02 6.07
CA ARG A 32 4.20 -1.05 5.36
C ARG A 32 3.31 -1.87 6.28
N GLU A 33 3.74 -2.11 7.52
CA GLU A 33 2.90 -2.78 8.52
C GLU A 33 1.66 -1.95 8.88
N GLU A 34 1.83 -0.65 9.10
CA GLU A 34 0.71 0.28 9.36
C GLU A 34 -0.27 0.34 8.19
N LEU A 35 0.23 0.45 6.96
CA LEU A 35 -0.61 0.45 5.75
C LEU A 35 -1.36 -0.86 5.57
N LEU A 36 -0.72 -2.00 5.88
CA LEU A 36 -1.38 -3.30 5.83
C LEU A 36 -2.50 -3.42 6.87
N GLU A 37 -2.33 -2.84 8.07
CA GLU A 37 -3.41 -2.75 9.05
C GLU A 37 -4.58 -1.89 8.58
N VAL A 38 -4.31 -0.78 7.90
CA VAL A 38 -5.36 0.04 7.29
C VAL A 38 -6.13 -0.79 6.26
N LEU A 39 -5.43 -1.49 5.36
CA LEU A 39 -6.06 -2.34 4.33
C LEU A 39 -6.94 -3.46 4.92
N GLU A 40 -6.51 -4.02 6.05
CA GLU A 40 -7.24 -5.07 6.77
C GLU A 40 -8.49 -4.52 7.47
N LYS A 41 -8.36 -3.39 8.18
CA LYS A 41 -9.39 -2.91 9.12
C LYS A 41 -10.37 -1.89 8.52
N VAL A 42 -10.02 -1.23 7.41
CA VAL A 42 -10.87 -0.21 6.79
C VAL A 42 -12.20 -0.82 6.33
N SER A 43 -13.28 -0.22 6.82
CA SER A 43 -14.68 -0.62 6.60
C SER A 43 -15.62 0.51 6.98
N PHE A 44 -16.88 0.43 6.55
CA PHE A 44 -17.91 1.41 6.94
C PHE A 44 -18.14 1.50 8.45
N ASP A 45 -17.89 0.40 9.18
CA ASP A 45 -18.00 0.37 10.64
C ASP A 45 -16.82 1.06 11.34
N ARG A 46 -15.74 1.34 10.60
CA ARG A 46 -14.47 1.89 11.10
C ARG A 46 -14.05 3.17 10.38
N MET A 47 -14.99 4.10 10.23
CA MET A 47 -14.72 5.43 9.66
C MET A 47 -13.70 6.24 10.47
N ASP A 48 -13.49 5.91 11.75
CA ASP A 48 -12.40 6.46 12.56
C ASP A 48 -11.02 6.24 11.91
N ILE A 49 -10.79 5.06 11.32
CA ILE A 49 -9.55 4.73 10.60
C ILE A 49 -9.42 5.60 9.36
N VAL A 50 -10.50 5.77 8.60
CA VAL A 50 -10.54 6.58 7.37
C VAL A 50 -10.10 8.01 7.66
N PHE A 51 -10.79 8.66 8.61
CA PHE A 51 -10.52 10.06 8.94
C PHE A 51 -9.16 10.25 9.62
N ALA A 52 -8.74 9.32 10.49
CA ALA A 52 -7.44 9.39 11.14
C ALA A 52 -6.29 9.28 10.12
N PHE A 53 -6.37 8.33 9.19
CA PHE A 53 -5.37 8.15 8.14
C PHE A 53 -5.28 9.38 7.25
N ALA A 54 -6.42 9.84 6.70
CA ALA A 54 -6.46 10.97 5.80
C ALA A 54 -5.93 12.26 6.46
N LYS A 55 -6.35 12.54 7.70
CA LYS A 55 -5.89 13.71 8.45
C LYS A 55 -4.39 13.69 8.74
N THR A 56 -3.84 12.52 9.03
CA THR A 56 -2.40 12.34 9.33
C THR A 56 -1.56 12.60 8.09
N TRP A 57 -1.93 11.97 6.97
CA TRP A 57 -1.14 12.02 5.74
C TRP A 57 -1.37 13.29 4.91
N ALA A 58 -2.55 13.91 5.00
CA ALA A 58 -2.81 15.19 4.34
C ALA A 58 -1.92 16.34 4.85
N ARG A 59 -1.33 16.20 6.05
CA ARG A 59 -0.36 17.16 6.59
C ARG A 59 1.07 16.93 6.09
N GLN A 60 1.32 15.79 5.44
CA GLN A 60 2.63 15.34 4.99
C GLN A 60 2.63 15.15 3.46
N THR A 61 2.20 16.18 2.73
CA THR A 61 1.97 16.11 1.28
C THR A 61 3.20 15.69 0.48
N GLU A 62 4.40 16.04 0.95
CA GLU A 62 5.67 15.64 0.32
C GLU A 62 5.92 14.12 0.38
N GLN A 63 5.44 13.47 1.45
CA GLN A 63 5.61 12.02 1.67
C GLN A 63 4.46 11.20 1.08
N LEU A 64 3.43 11.86 0.56
CA LEU A 64 2.20 11.19 0.17
C LEU A 64 2.38 10.28 -1.04
N GLN A 65 3.20 10.68 -2.02
CA GLN A 65 3.48 9.86 -3.21
C GLN A 65 4.24 8.56 -2.84
N PRO A 66 5.33 8.61 -2.05
CA PRO A 66 5.96 7.41 -1.50
C PRO A 66 4.98 6.47 -0.78
N VAL A 67 4.14 7.00 0.11
CA VAL A 67 3.16 6.21 0.87
C VAL A 67 2.15 5.51 -0.04
N LEU A 68 1.63 6.20 -1.04
CA LEU A 68 0.70 5.61 -2.00
C LEU A 68 1.38 4.55 -2.89
N ASN A 69 2.68 4.70 -3.17
CA ASN A 69 3.45 3.65 -3.86
C ASN A 69 3.58 2.38 -3.00
N GLU A 70 3.84 2.51 -1.70
CA GLU A 70 3.84 1.38 -0.77
C GLU A 70 2.47 0.68 -0.74
N LEU A 71 1.40 1.48 -0.66
CA LEU A 71 0.04 0.97 -0.63
C LEU A 71 -0.29 0.17 -1.91
N LEU A 72 0.15 0.65 -3.08
CA LEU A 72 0.01 -0.09 -4.34
C LEU A 72 0.80 -1.38 -4.37
N GLY A 73 2.04 -1.38 -3.86
CA GLY A 73 2.87 -2.58 -3.75
C GLY A 73 2.20 -3.64 -2.87
N LEU A 74 1.67 -3.23 -1.72
CA LEU A 74 0.93 -4.11 -0.81
C LEU A 74 -0.34 -4.67 -1.47
N ILE A 75 -1.17 -3.81 -2.07
CA ILE A 75 -2.41 -4.24 -2.73
C ILE A 75 -2.13 -5.21 -3.88
N ARG A 76 -1.08 -4.95 -4.68
CA ARG A 76 -0.67 -5.84 -5.77
C ARG A 76 -0.31 -7.23 -5.26
N ASP A 77 0.50 -7.30 -4.20
CA ASP A 77 0.91 -8.58 -3.61
C ASP A 77 -0.29 -9.30 -2.95
N LEU A 78 -1.21 -8.57 -2.32
CA LEU A 78 -2.47 -9.13 -1.81
C LEU A 78 -3.33 -9.71 -2.95
N ALA A 79 -3.43 -9.02 -4.09
CA ALA A 79 -4.13 -9.52 -5.26
C ALA A 79 -3.46 -10.79 -5.83
N LEU A 80 -2.13 -10.84 -5.88
CA LEU A 80 -1.37 -12.04 -6.30
C LEU A 80 -1.58 -13.22 -5.34
N TYR A 81 -1.54 -12.99 -4.03
CA TYR A 81 -1.89 -14.02 -3.05
C TYR A 81 -3.33 -14.51 -3.21
N ARG A 82 -4.27 -13.60 -3.50
CA ARG A 82 -5.67 -13.93 -3.67
C ARG A 82 -5.97 -14.66 -4.99
N SER A 83 -5.21 -14.42 -6.06
CA SER A 83 -5.43 -15.06 -7.36
C SER A 83 -4.94 -16.52 -7.40
N GLY A 84 -4.07 -16.92 -6.48
CA GLY A 84 -3.44 -18.25 -6.49
C GLY A 84 -2.35 -18.41 -7.56
N CYS A 85 -1.93 -17.31 -8.21
CA CYS A 85 -0.82 -17.31 -9.14
C CYS A 85 0.53 -17.52 -8.43
N GLY A 86 1.57 -17.85 -9.21
CA GLY A 86 2.92 -18.05 -8.69
C GLY A 86 3.41 -16.88 -7.84
N GLN A 87 3.86 -17.17 -6.62
CA GLN A 87 4.30 -16.18 -5.64
C GLN A 87 5.76 -15.75 -5.84
N SER A 88 6.35 -16.09 -7.00
CA SER A 88 7.75 -15.77 -7.34
C SER A 88 7.99 -14.26 -7.43
N ASP A 89 6.95 -13.46 -7.68
CA ASP A 89 7.09 -12.00 -7.91
C ASP A 89 6.57 -11.15 -6.75
N ILE A 90 6.30 -11.77 -5.58
CA ILE A 90 5.93 -11.04 -4.36
C ILE A 90 7.11 -10.17 -3.92
N GLN A 91 6.85 -8.88 -3.74
CA GLN A 91 7.83 -7.90 -3.28
C GLN A 91 7.90 -7.84 -1.76
N ASN A 92 6.78 -8.00 -1.07
CA ASN A 92 6.67 -7.85 0.39
C ASN A 92 6.80 -9.18 1.13
N ARG A 93 7.78 -10.00 0.75
CA ARG A 93 7.96 -11.37 1.27
C ARG A 93 8.18 -11.42 2.78
N ASN A 94 8.77 -10.37 3.35
CA ASN A 94 8.96 -10.24 4.80
C ASN A 94 7.62 -10.21 5.57
N LEU A 95 6.51 -9.80 4.91
CA LEU A 95 5.18 -9.72 5.50
C LEU A 95 4.24 -10.86 5.06
N SER A 96 4.74 -11.87 4.34
CA SER A 96 3.92 -12.93 3.71
C SER A 96 2.93 -13.59 4.66
N ALA A 97 3.34 -13.92 5.89
CA ALA A 97 2.47 -14.60 6.85
C ALA A 97 1.18 -13.80 7.14
N LYS A 98 1.30 -12.47 7.33
CA LYS A 98 0.16 -11.58 7.55
C LYS A 98 -0.58 -11.31 6.24
N MET A 99 0.14 -11.07 5.15
CA MET A 99 -0.45 -10.75 3.84
C MET A 99 -1.31 -11.89 3.28
N ILE A 100 -0.91 -13.15 3.47
CA ILE A 100 -1.71 -14.31 3.04
C ILE A 100 -3.07 -14.31 3.75
N LEU A 101 -3.11 -14.01 5.05
CA LEU A 101 -4.36 -13.93 5.80
C LEU A 101 -5.21 -12.75 5.33
N VAL A 102 -4.61 -11.56 5.21
CA VAL A 102 -5.30 -10.35 4.74
C VAL A 102 -5.86 -10.55 3.33
N ALA A 103 -5.11 -11.19 2.42
CA ALA A 103 -5.53 -11.42 1.04
C ALA A 103 -6.87 -12.18 0.94
N GLN A 104 -7.13 -13.10 1.89
CA GLN A 104 -8.37 -13.88 1.91
C GLN A 104 -9.60 -13.11 2.40
N THR A 105 -9.42 -11.96 3.04
CA THR A 105 -10.53 -11.16 3.59
C THR A 105 -11.42 -10.53 2.51
N ARG A 106 -10.94 -10.44 1.27
CA ARG A 106 -11.63 -9.79 0.15
C ARG A 106 -11.51 -10.61 -1.14
N SER A 107 -12.36 -10.30 -2.11
CA SER A 107 -12.27 -10.88 -3.46
C SER A 107 -11.07 -10.32 -4.24
N LEU A 108 -10.64 -11.02 -5.30
CA LEU A 108 -9.62 -10.48 -6.22
C LEU A 108 -10.07 -9.15 -6.83
N LYS A 109 -11.34 -9.06 -7.26
CA LYS A 109 -11.92 -7.84 -7.82
C LYS A 109 -11.82 -6.67 -6.83
N ALA A 110 -12.16 -6.90 -5.56
CA ALA A 110 -12.04 -5.90 -4.51
C ALA A 110 -10.61 -5.35 -4.37
N TRP A 111 -9.58 -6.22 -4.40
CA TRP A 111 -8.19 -5.76 -4.37
C TRP A 111 -7.82 -4.94 -5.60
N LEU A 112 -8.28 -5.31 -6.78
CA LEU A 112 -8.04 -4.55 -8.02
C LEU A 112 -8.78 -3.20 -8.05
N ASP A 113 -10.00 -3.14 -7.51
CA ASP A 113 -10.75 -1.90 -7.37
C ASP A 113 -10.02 -0.94 -6.42
N ARG A 114 -9.52 -1.45 -5.28
CA ARG A 114 -8.69 -0.68 -4.34
C ARG A 114 -7.39 -0.19 -5.00
N PHE A 115 -6.73 -1.01 -5.81
CA PHE A 115 -5.54 -0.59 -6.56
C PHE A 115 -5.85 0.61 -7.48
N THR A 116 -6.99 0.54 -8.18
CA THR A 116 -7.47 1.62 -9.05
C THR A 116 -7.75 2.91 -8.26
N ALA A 117 -8.43 2.81 -7.12
CA ALA A 117 -8.72 3.95 -6.24
C ALA A 117 -7.43 4.65 -5.76
N VAL A 118 -6.39 3.89 -5.38
CA VAL A 118 -5.08 4.47 -5.02
C VAL A 118 -4.43 5.17 -6.21
N ARG A 119 -4.46 4.56 -7.41
CA ARG A 119 -3.91 5.18 -8.63
C ARG A 119 -4.62 6.49 -8.99
N ASN A 120 -5.94 6.51 -8.95
CA ASN A 120 -6.72 7.71 -9.21
C ASN A 120 -6.39 8.82 -8.21
N THR A 121 -6.20 8.45 -6.94
CA THR A 121 -5.78 9.37 -5.87
C THR A 121 -4.38 9.93 -6.14
N GLN A 122 -3.40 9.10 -6.52
CA GLN A 122 -2.06 9.57 -6.90
C GLN A 122 -2.10 10.61 -8.02
N ILE A 123 -2.91 10.35 -9.05
CA ILE A 123 -3.08 11.25 -10.20
C ILE A 123 -3.68 12.59 -9.75
N ALA A 124 -4.76 12.54 -8.96
CA ALA A 124 -5.43 13.74 -8.47
C ALA A 124 -4.52 14.61 -7.59
N LEU A 125 -3.76 13.99 -6.68
CA LEU A 125 -2.81 14.68 -5.81
C LEU A 125 -1.66 15.32 -6.58
N SER A 126 -1.19 14.67 -7.65
CA SER A 126 -0.20 15.24 -8.57
C SER A 126 -0.74 16.48 -9.30
N GLY A 127 -2.06 16.57 -9.47
CA GLY A 127 -2.79 17.73 -9.97
C GLY A 127 -3.12 18.80 -8.91
N ASN A 128 -2.47 18.77 -7.74
CA ASN A 128 -2.71 19.70 -6.60
C ASN A 128 -4.14 19.63 -6.03
N ALA A 129 -4.78 18.46 -6.08
CA ALA A 129 -6.06 18.25 -5.41
C ALA A 129 -5.92 18.35 -3.87
N ASN A 130 -7.06 18.57 -3.19
CA ASN A 130 -7.09 18.59 -1.72
C ASN A 130 -6.73 17.21 -1.16
N ALA A 131 -5.60 17.14 -0.44
CA ALA A 131 -5.06 15.87 0.02
C ALA A 131 -5.99 15.12 0.97
N GLN A 132 -6.57 15.81 1.95
CA GLN A 132 -7.45 15.16 2.92
C GLN A 132 -8.69 14.58 2.25
N LEU A 133 -9.38 15.37 1.42
CA LEU A 133 -10.60 14.95 0.74
C LEU A 133 -10.36 13.73 -0.15
N PHE A 134 -9.27 13.73 -0.93
CA PHE A 134 -8.99 12.62 -1.83
C PHE A 134 -8.56 11.34 -1.09
N LEU A 135 -7.84 11.47 0.02
CA LEU A 135 -7.51 10.31 0.88
C LEU A 135 -8.76 9.74 1.56
N GLU A 136 -9.68 10.59 2.04
CA GLU A 136 -10.97 10.17 2.60
C GLU A 136 -11.78 9.42 1.54
N ASN A 137 -11.95 10.02 0.34
CA ASN A 137 -12.67 9.39 -0.77
C ASN A 137 -12.08 8.04 -1.16
N MET A 138 -10.75 7.96 -1.29
CA MET A 138 -10.04 6.71 -1.60
C MET A 138 -10.37 5.59 -0.60
N LEU A 139 -10.33 5.89 0.69
CA LEU A 139 -10.60 4.90 1.74
C LEU A 139 -12.09 4.59 1.86
N ILE A 140 -12.99 5.51 1.52
CA ILE A 140 -14.42 5.24 1.39
C ILE A 140 -14.69 4.27 0.24
N GLU A 141 -14.04 4.45 -0.92
CA GLU A 141 -14.12 3.50 -2.05
C GLU A 141 -13.63 2.10 -1.64
N PHE A 142 -12.65 2.00 -0.72
CA PHE A 142 -12.21 0.71 -0.19
C PHE A 142 -13.29 -0.01 0.62
N CYS A 143 -14.17 0.74 1.27
CA CYS A 143 -15.32 0.23 2.02
C CYS A 143 -16.44 -0.23 1.08
N GLU A 144 -16.63 0.43 -0.06
CA GLU A 144 -17.65 0.06 -1.07
C GLU A 144 -17.26 -1.20 -1.84
N ALA A 145 -15.97 -1.40 -2.10
CA ALA A 145 -15.42 -2.57 -2.77
C ALA A 145 -15.36 -3.83 -1.87
N ALA A 146 -16.05 -3.82 -0.73
CA ALA A 146 -16.01 -4.84 0.33
C ALA A 146 -16.53 -6.23 -0.09
#